data_AF-A1S0G2-F1
#
_entry.id   AF-A1S0G2-F1
#
_cell.length_a   1.000
_cell.length_b   1.000
_cell.length_c   1.000
_cell.angle_alpha   90.00
_cell.angle_beta   90.00
_cell.angle_gamma   90.00
#
_symmetry.space_group_name_H-M   'P 1'
#
loop_
_entity.id
_entity.type
_entity.pdbx_description
1 polymer ?
#
loop_
_entity_poly.entity_id
_entity_poly.type
_entity_poly.pdbx_seq_one_letter_code
_entity_poly.pdbx_strand_id
1 'polypeptide(L)'
;MRTATSEGKARLVRVDTPVEGVVLYRVVREDLPRNQYIMVCDEVLEIHTKPWLCGEKLHELAREVAVKFLKVLYHELPLRGVPLSRLCELTIMSGGMYYMIDEAFKDVFGRSLQRCIVGAKRYPMGDGAWDVDISYENFEALPDRAIVIVGDTIATGATLSGSLLRLKQAALEKGYRVDKVAVLTISGAVEGSRRLRKVEEEFRKTWKDFELYVFNCCALFGLEPNGTDMPYGHPDTIAPEDVVSTVNERLTPQLARRLCSIFDWGDRTKNPEKHLRELVELAERLRHECSDDGCLKVLDIIKAKASEELKARMNPVALRHRHE
;
A
#
# COMPACT_ATOMS: atom_id res chain seq x y z
N MET A 1 -8.21 33.50 11.04
CA MET A 1 -7.70 32.68 9.92
C MET A 1 -7.74 31.23 10.41
N ARG A 2 -8.47 30.38 9.66
CA ARG A 2 -8.98 29.02 9.93
C ARG A 2 -8.54 28.33 11.24
N THR A 3 -9.50 28.23 12.15
CA THR A 3 -9.53 27.30 13.29
C THR A 3 -9.44 25.87 12.80
N ALA A 4 -8.38 25.15 13.18
CA ALA A 4 -8.29 23.71 13.04
C ALA A 4 -9.39 23.06 13.89
N THR A 5 -10.37 22.45 13.24
CA THR A 5 -11.28 21.51 13.90
C THR A 5 -10.44 20.34 14.39
N SER A 6 -10.41 20.11 15.70
CA SER A 6 -9.84 18.91 16.28
C SER A 6 -10.62 17.70 15.75
N GLU A 7 -10.09 17.06 14.70
CA GLU A 7 -10.61 15.82 14.16
C GLU A 7 -10.62 14.76 15.27
N GLY A 8 -11.76 14.10 15.48
CA GLY A 8 -11.91 13.12 16.56
C GLY A 8 -10.87 12.00 16.47
N LYS A 9 -10.38 11.54 17.63
CA LYS A 9 -9.46 10.38 17.71
C LYS A 9 -10.10 9.18 17.01
N ALA A 10 -9.34 8.51 16.14
CA ALA A 10 -9.79 7.26 15.51
C ALA A 10 -10.05 6.18 16.56
N ARG A 11 -11.11 5.40 16.39
CA ARG A 11 -11.36 4.19 17.18
C ARG A 11 -11.13 2.95 16.33
N LEU A 12 -10.31 2.03 16.83
CA LEU A 12 -10.11 0.72 16.22
C LEU A 12 -11.11 -0.28 16.79
N VAL A 13 -11.89 -0.91 15.92
CA VAL A 13 -12.85 -1.96 16.29
C VAL A 13 -12.38 -3.25 15.65
N ARG A 14 -12.01 -4.24 16.47
CA ARG A 14 -11.60 -5.56 15.96
C ARG A 14 -12.76 -6.21 15.21
N VAL A 15 -12.44 -6.80 14.05
CA VAL A 15 -13.37 -7.56 13.22
C VAL A 15 -12.91 -9.01 13.27
N ASP A 16 -13.82 -9.92 13.60
CA ASP A 16 -13.54 -11.35 13.56
C ASP A 16 -13.38 -11.77 12.11
N THR A 17 -12.26 -12.42 11.78
CA THR A 17 -12.01 -12.94 10.44
C THR A 17 -11.46 -14.36 10.53
N PRO A 18 -11.91 -15.29 9.66
CA PRO A 18 -11.42 -16.67 9.67
C PRO A 18 -10.06 -16.82 8.96
N VAL A 19 -9.45 -15.73 8.48
CA VAL A 19 -8.20 -15.77 7.72
C VAL A 19 -7.02 -15.92 8.69
N GLU A 20 -6.34 -17.06 8.59
CA GLU A 20 -5.15 -17.37 9.40
C GLU A 20 -4.04 -16.33 9.22
N GLY A 21 -3.40 -15.96 10.34
CA GLY A 21 -2.29 -15.00 10.35
C GLY A 21 -2.71 -13.57 10.00
N VAL A 22 -4.00 -13.22 10.19
CA VAL A 22 -4.54 -11.87 10.02
C VAL A 22 -5.28 -11.43 11.28
N VAL A 23 -5.00 -10.21 11.75
CA VAL A 23 -5.88 -9.49 12.67
C VAL A 23 -6.44 -8.27 11.95
N LEU A 24 -7.77 -8.17 11.91
CA LEU A 24 -8.45 -7.10 11.18
C LEU A 24 -9.08 -6.11 12.14
N TYR A 25 -8.87 -4.81 11.88
CA TYR A 25 -9.53 -3.72 12.59
C TYR A 25 -10.27 -2.84 11.61
N ARG A 26 -11.51 -2.46 11.94
CA ARG A 26 -12.19 -1.34 11.31
C ARG A 26 -11.75 -0.04 11.96
N VAL A 27 -11.37 0.94 11.15
CA VAL A 27 -11.03 2.29 11.60
C VAL A 27 -12.29 3.14 11.55
N VAL A 28 -12.75 3.60 12.70
CA VAL A 28 -13.92 4.48 12.81
C VAL A 28 -13.44 5.92 13.01
N ARG A 29 -13.52 6.72 11.93
CA ARG A 29 -13.26 8.17 11.92
C ARG A 29 -14.06 8.83 10.79
N GLU A 30 -14.67 9.98 11.03
CA GLU A 30 -15.70 10.57 10.14
C GLU A 30 -15.17 11.10 8.81
N ASP A 31 -13.91 11.54 8.78
CA ASP A 31 -13.19 12.12 7.65
C ASP A 31 -12.53 11.05 6.74
N LEU A 32 -12.64 9.78 7.08
CA LEU A 32 -12.09 8.64 6.33
C LEU A 32 -13.16 7.92 5.50
N PRO A 33 -12.78 7.06 4.54
CA PRO A 33 -13.71 6.19 3.82
C PRO A 33 -14.57 5.37 4.79
N ARG A 34 -15.83 5.12 4.44
CA ARG A 34 -16.79 4.42 5.34
C ARG A 34 -16.32 3.03 5.75
N ASN A 35 -15.58 2.37 4.85
CA ASN A 35 -15.04 1.04 5.01
C ASN A 35 -13.50 1.07 5.01
N GLN A 36 -12.93 1.77 5.99
CA GLN A 36 -11.50 1.82 6.24
C GLN A 36 -11.07 0.74 7.24
N TYR A 37 -10.02 -0.01 6.91
CA TYR A 37 -9.50 -1.10 7.73
C TYR A 37 -7.99 -1.00 7.94
N ILE A 38 -7.53 -1.64 9.02
CA ILE A 38 -6.14 -2.03 9.23
C ILE A 38 -6.07 -3.56 9.25
N MET A 39 -5.31 -4.14 8.33
CA MET A 39 -5.04 -5.57 8.22
C MET A 39 -3.63 -5.85 8.75
N VAL A 40 -3.53 -6.41 9.96
CA VAL A 40 -2.25 -6.76 10.58
C VAL A 40 -1.85 -8.17 10.13
N CYS A 41 -0.64 -8.31 9.59
CA CYS A 41 -0.02 -9.59 9.26
C CYS A 41 1.51 -9.49 9.30
N ASP A 42 2.19 -10.60 9.58
CA ASP A 42 3.62 -10.63 9.82
C ASP A 42 4.45 -10.27 8.59
N GLU A 43 3.99 -10.65 7.40
CA GLU A 43 4.67 -10.37 6.13
C GLU A 43 4.85 -8.86 5.93
N VAL A 44 3.86 -8.06 6.35
CA VAL A 44 3.94 -6.60 6.26
C VAL A 44 4.90 -6.04 7.31
N LEU A 45 4.92 -6.60 8.52
CA LEU A 45 5.91 -6.21 9.52
C LEU A 45 7.33 -6.47 9.02
N GLU A 46 7.55 -7.58 8.30
CA GLU A 46 8.82 -7.85 7.61
C GLU A 46 9.13 -6.78 6.56
N ILE A 47 8.18 -6.46 5.66
CA ILE A 47 8.35 -5.42 4.64
C ILE A 47 8.70 -4.06 5.25
N HIS A 48 8.05 -3.71 6.36
CA HIS A 48 8.21 -2.41 7.02
C HIS A 48 9.48 -2.29 7.87
N THR A 49 9.95 -3.38 8.46
CA THR A 49 11.08 -3.35 9.41
C THR A 49 12.39 -3.86 8.82
N LYS A 50 12.37 -4.42 7.61
CA LYS A 50 13.56 -4.90 6.90
C LYS A 50 13.73 -4.16 5.57
N PRO A 51 14.25 -2.92 5.60
CA PRO A 51 14.31 -2.06 4.42
C PRO A 51 15.21 -2.59 3.29
N TRP A 52 16.10 -3.54 3.59
CA TRP A 52 16.93 -4.21 2.58
C TRP A 52 16.16 -5.25 1.76
N LEU A 53 14.92 -5.60 2.13
CA LEU A 53 14.07 -6.47 1.31
C LEU A 53 13.67 -5.73 0.03
N CYS A 54 14.08 -6.25 -1.12
CA CYS A 54 13.82 -5.70 -2.44
C CYS A 54 13.75 -6.84 -3.47
N GLY A 55 13.25 -6.55 -4.67
CA GLY A 55 13.13 -7.53 -5.74
C GLY A 55 12.31 -8.76 -5.35
N GLU A 56 12.86 -9.94 -5.59
CA GLU A 56 12.15 -11.22 -5.50
C GLU A 56 11.56 -11.53 -4.11
N LYS A 57 12.34 -11.35 -3.04
CA LYS A 57 11.86 -11.60 -1.67
C LYS A 57 10.74 -10.64 -1.27
N LEU A 58 10.83 -9.39 -1.76
CA LEU A 58 9.78 -8.40 -1.53
C LEU A 58 8.50 -8.76 -2.28
N HIS A 59 8.61 -9.24 -3.52
CA HIS A 59 7.47 -9.68 -4.33
C HIS A 59 6.80 -10.92 -3.73
N GLU A 60 7.57 -11.87 -3.19
CA GLU A 60 7.05 -13.05 -2.48
C GLU A 60 6.18 -12.64 -1.28
N LEU A 61 6.68 -11.73 -0.43
CA LEU A 61 5.90 -11.19 0.69
C LEU A 61 4.68 -10.40 0.21
N ALA A 62 4.82 -9.55 -0.81
CA ALA A 62 3.70 -8.79 -1.36
C ALA A 62 2.59 -9.71 -1.89
N ARG A 63 2.95 -10.82 -2.56
CA ARG A 63 2.02 -11.86 -3.00
C ARG A 63 1.33 -12.54 -1.83
N GLU A 64 2.05 -12.88 -0.75
CA GLU A 64 1.45 -13.47 0.46
C GLU A 64 0.45 -12.52 1.13
N VAL A 65 0.78 -11.23 1.19
CA VAL A 65 -0.13 -10.18 1.68
C VAL A 65 -1.37 -10.08 0.80
N ALA A 66 -1.21 -10.08 -0.53
CA ALA A 66 -2.32 -10.07 -1.47
C ALA A 66 -3.20 -11.32 -1.35
N VAL A 67 -2.62 -12.51 -1.12
CA VAL A 67 -3.38 -13.75 -0.85
C VAL A 67 -4.24 -13.59 0.41
N LYS A 68 -3.68 -13.08 1.51
CA LYS A 68 -4.41 -12.83 2.76
C LYS A 68 -5.52 -11.80 2.54
N PHE A 69 -5.21 -10.70 1.86
CA PHE A 69 -6.19 -9.67 1.50
C PHE A 69 -7.36 -10.25 0.69
N LEU A 70 -7.11 -11.03 -0.35
CA LEU A 70 -8.16 -11.64 -1.17
C LEU A 70 -9.03 -12.63 -0.38
N LYS A 71 -8.44 -13.38 0.56
CA LYS A 71 -9.20 -14.23 1.49
C LYS A 71 -10.08 -13.38 2.43
N VAL A 72 -9.56 -12.27 2.95
CA VAL A 72 -10.35 -11.31 3.75
C VAL A 72 -11.50 -10.76 2.90
N LEU A 73 -11.24 -10.36 1.66
CA LEU A 73 -12.28 -9.90 0.73
C LEU A 73 -13.36 -10.97 0.50
N TYR A 74 -12.99 -12.25 0.45
CA TYR A 74 -13.94 -13.35 0.23
C TYR A 74 -14.89 -13.57 1.41
N HIS A 75 -14.38 -13.45 2.65
CA HIS A 75 -15.13 -13.76 3.87
C HIS A 75 -15.86 -12.55 4.46
N GLU A 76 -15.13 -11.45 4.64
CA GLU A 76 -15.60 -10.28 5.39
C GLU A 76 -16.26 -9.24 4.51
N LEU A 77 -15.99 -9.31 3.20
CA LEU A 77 -16.55 -8.41 2.22
C LEU A 77 -17.49 -9.14 1.24
N PRO A 78 -18.37 -8.41 0.54
CA PRO A 78 -19.38 -9.01 -0.33
C PRO A 78 -18.82 -9.55 -1.65
N LEU A 79 -17.66 -10.22 -1.66
CA LEU A 79 -17.19 -11.01 -2.80
C LEU A 79 -17.84 -12.41 -2.84
N ARG A 80 -18.36 -12.91 -1.72
CA ARG A 80 -19.01 -14.21 -1.69
C ARG A 80 -20.20 -14.26 -2.67
N GLY A 81 -20.14 -15.18 -3.62
CA GLY A 81 -21.18 -15.36 -4.65
C GLY A 81 -21.10 -14.39 -5.83
N VAL A 82 -20.09 -13.52 -5.89
CA VAL A 82 -19.87 -12.65 -7.05
C VAL A 82 -19.30 -13.47 -8.21
N PRO A 83 -19.88 -13.37 -9.42
CA PRO A 83 -19.32 -14.04 -10.59
C PRO A 83 -18.00 -13.40 -11.02
N LEU A 84 -17.03 -14.23 -11.43
CA LEU A 84 -15.70 -13.78 -11.90
C LEU A 84 -15.77 -12.72 -13.00
N SER A 85 -16.80 -12.77 -13.87
CA SER A 85 -17.01 -11.80 -14.95
C SER A 85 -17.30 -10.37 -14.49
N ARG A 86 -17.53 -10.15 -13.19
CA ARG A 86 -17.69 -8.81 -12.59
C ARG A 86 -16.44 -8.31 -11.88
N LEU A 87 -15.42 -9.15 -11.74
CA LEU A 87 -14.19 -8.83 -11.03
C LEU A 87 -13.14 -8.36 -12.03
N CYS A 88 -12.55 -7.19 -11.77
CA CYS A 88 -11.35 -6.78 -12.46
C CYS A 88 -10.37 -6.13 -11.49
N GLU A 89 -9.10 -6.16 -11.85
CA GLU A 89 -8.06 -5.35 -11.22
C GLU A 89 -7.90 -4.04 -11.99
N LEU A 90 -7.72 -2.94 -11.27
CA LEU A 90 -7.16 -1.71 -11.83
C LEU A 90 -5.69 -1.63 -11.43
N THR A 91 -4.80 -1.95 -12.36
CA THR A 91 -3.35 -1.87 -12.17
C THR A 91 -2.87 -0.45 -12.49
N ILE A 92 -2.40 0.27 -11.49
CA ILE A 92 -1.81 1.60 -11.65
C ILE A 92 -0.31 1.47 -11.82
N MET A 93 0.19 1.80 -13.02
CA MET A 93 1.60 1.64 -13.33
C MET A 93 2.46 2.74 -12.69
N SER A 94 3.68 2.43 -12.27
CA SER A 94 4.29 1.09 -12.22
C SER A 94 4.14 0.40 -10.87
N GLY A 95 3.92 1.16 -9.79
CA GLY A 95 3.95 0.65 -8.42
C GLY A 95 2.90 -0.44 -8.14
N GLY A 96 1.71 -0.32 -8.72
CA GLY A 96 0.62 -1.27 -8.50
C GLY A 96 0.89 -2.67 -9.05
N MET A 97 1.75 -2.82 -10.06
CA MET A 97 2.14 -4.13 -10.59
C MET A 97 2.80 -5.02 -9.52
N TYR A 98 3.51 -4.40 -8.58
CA TYR A 98 4.29 -5.12 -7.57
C TYR A 98 3.47 -5.50 -6.33
N TYR A 99 2.18 -5.18 -6.30
CA TYR A 99 1.25 -5.68 -5.29
C TYR A 99 0.81 -7.13 -5.58
N MET A 100 1.21 -7.70 -6.71
CA MET A 100 1.06 -9.12 -7.05
C MET A 100 -0.40 -9.63 -6.96
N ILE A 101 -1.38 -8.76 -7.22
CA ILE A 101 -2.81 -9.08 -7.08
C ILE A 101 -3.21 -10.18 -8.05
N ASP A 102 -2.75 -10.15 -9.30
CA ASP A 102 -3.10 -11.14 -10.32
C ASP A 102 -2.55 -12.53 -10.01
N GLU A 103 -1.29 -12.63 -9.58
CA GLU A 103 -0.67 -13.87 -9.13
C GLU A 103 -1.36 -14.42 -7.88
N ALA A 104 -1.58 -13.57 -6.87
CA ALA A 104 -2.30 -13.96 -5.66
C ALA A 104 -3.75 -14.39 -5.95
N PHE A 105 -4.42 -13.75 -6.90
CA PHE A 105 -5.77 -14.14 -7.31
C PHE A 105 -5.80 -15.52 -7.93
N LYS A 106 -4.78 -15.86 -8.74
CA LYS A 106 -4.61 -17.22 -9.28
C LYS A 106 -4.37 -18.23 -8.14
N ASP A 107 -3.58 -17.89 -7.14
CA ASP A 107 -3.30 -18.79 -6.02
C ASP A 107 -4.54 -19.05 -5.16
N VAL A 108 -5.39 -18.04 -4.95
CA VAL A 108 -6.61 -18.17 -4.12
C VAL A 108 -7.76 -18.82 -4.89
N PHE A 109 -7.98 -18.45 -6.15
CA PHE A 109 -9.19 -18.82 -6.90
C PHE A 109 -8.92 -19.75 -8.09
N GLY A 110 -7.67 -20.04 -8.42
CA GLY A 110 -7.29 -20.92 -9.53
C GLY A 110 -7.68 -20.35 -10.91
N ARG A 111 -7.83 -19.03 -11.04
CA ARG A 111 -8.30 -18.33 -12.24
C ARG A 111 -7.53 -17.03 -12.45
N SER A 112 -7.54 -16.51 -13.68
CA SER A 112 -7.00 -15.18 -13.99
C SER A 112 -8.03 -14.08 -13.76
N LEU A 113 -7.58 -12.93 -13.29
CA LEU A 113 -8.39 -11.73 -13.11
C LEU A 113 -8.36 -10.85 -14.38
N GLN A 114 -9.51 -10.25 -14.74
CA GLN A 114 -9.57 -9.23 -15.79
C GLN A 114 -8.78 -7.99 -15.36
N ARG A 115 -8.12 -7.29 -16.29
CA ARG A 115 -7.24 -6.16 -15.94
C ARG A 115 -7.56 -4.90 -16.72
N CYS A 116 -7.73 -3.81 -16.00
CA CYS A 116 -7.66 -2.45 -16.51
C CYS A 116 -6.31 -1.84 -16.09
N ILE A 117 -5.72 -1.02 -16.95
CA ILE A 117 -4.38 -0.48 -16.72
C ILE A 117 -4.42 1.03 -16.86
N VAL A 118 -3.80 1.74 -15.93
CA VAL A 118 -3.61 3.19 -15.99
C VAL A 118 -2.14 3.51 -15.74
N GLY A 119 -1.53 4.28 -16.63
CA GLY A 119 -0.20 4.84 -16.47
C GLY A 119 -0.27 6.29 -16.01
N ALA A 120 0.11 6.53 -14.76
CA ALA A 120 0.10 7.87 -14.16
C ALA A 120 1.52 8.41 -13.99
N LYS A 121 1.76 9.66 -14.40
CA LYS A 121 3.00 10.40 -14.16
C LYS A 121 2.71 11.60 -13.27
N ARG A 122 3.55 11.80 -12.25
CA ARG A 122 3.49 12.98 -11.40
C ARG A 122 4.35 14.10 -11.99
N TYR A 123 3.85 15.32 -11.95
CA TYR A 123 4.67 16.51 -12.19
C TYR A 123 4.50 17.50 -11.03
N PRO A 124 5.58 18.18 -10.62
CA PRO A 124 5.52 19.16 -9.56
C PRO A 124 4.74 20.39 -10.04
N MET A 125 3.84 20.87 -9.22
CA MET A 125 3.28 22.21 -9.31
C MET A 125 4.15 23.14 -8.47
N GLY A 126 4.36 24.38 -8.92
CA GLY A 126 5.31 25.33 -8.33
C GLY A 126 5.04 25.74 -6.87
N ASP A 127 3.98 25.22 -6.25
CA ASP A 127 3.57 25.42 -4.86
C ASP A 127 3.87 24.21 -3.95
N GLY A 128 4.61 23.22 -4.44
CA GLY A 128 4.89 21.98 -3.70
C GLY A 128 3.77 20.95 -3.79
N ALA A 129 2.68 21.25 -4.51
CA ALA A 129 1.68 20.25 -4.85
C ALA A 129 2.19 19.36 -6.01
N TRP A 130 1.64 18.15 -6.09
CA TRP A 130 1.89 17.23 -7.20
C TRP A 130 0.59 17.01 -7.95
N ASP A 131 0.62 17.21 -9.27
CA ASP A 131 -0.49 16.86 -10.15
C ASP A 131 -0.17 15.57 -10.91
N VAL A 132 -1.20 14.94 -11.47
CA VAL A 132 -1.12 13.62 -12.09
C VAL A 132 -1.54 13.70 -13.55
N ASP A 133 -0.60 13.47 -14.45
CA ASP A 133 -0.85 13.25 -15.87
C ASP A 133 -1.11 11.77 -16.15
N ILE A 134 -2.24 11.47 -16.79
CA ILE A 134 -2.59 10.10 -17.18
C ILE A 134 -2.03 9.85 -18.58
N SER A 135 -0.83 9.29 -18.61
CA SER A 135 -0.06 9.05 -19.83
C SER A 135 -0.52 7.82 -20.64
N TYR A 136 -1.30 6.93 -20.03
CA TYR A 136 -1.84 5.73 -20.67
C TYR A 136 -3.08 5.24 -19.94
N GLU A 137 -4.08 4.75 -20.66
CA GLU A 137 -5.22 4.06 -20.08
C GLU A 137 -5.71 2.93 -21.00
N ASN A 138 -6.09 1.81 -20.39
CA ASN A 138 -6.77 0.70 -21.04
C ASN A 138 -7.84 0.15 -20.10
N PHE A 139 -9.10 0.37 -20.46
CA PHE A 139 -10.29 -0.11 -19.74
C PHE A 139 -11.10 -1.12 -20.59
N GLU A 140 -10.47 -1.82 -21.54
CA GLU A 140 -11.16 -2.78 -22.42
C GLU A 140 -11.86 -3.89 -21.62
N ALA A 141 -11.19 -4.38 -20.57
CA ALA A 141 -11.66 -5.46 -19.73
C ALA A 141 -12.54 -5.01 -18.55
N LEU A 142 -12.99 -3.74 -18.51
CA LEU A 142 -13.87 -3.24 -17.46
C LEU A 142 -15.27 -3.86 -17.63
N PRO A 143 -15.77 -4.67 -16.68
CA PRO A 143 -17.12 -5.22 -16.77
C PRO A 143 -18.18 -4.21 -16.31
N ASP A 144 -19.45 -4.43 -16.70
CA ASP A 144 -20.56 -3.74 -16.06
C ASP A 144 -20.79 -4.26 -14.63
N ARG A 145 -21.31 -3.37 -13.76
CA ARG A 145 -21.45 -3.59 -12.32
C ARG A 145 -20.15 -4.11 -11.70
N ALA A 146 -19.03 -3.50 -12.08
CA ALA A 146 -17.70 -3.96 -11.70
C ALA A 146 -17.49 -3.94 -10.19
N ILE A 147 -16.74 -4.94 -9.72
CA ILE A 147 -16.01 -4.88 -8.45
C ILE A 147 -14.54 -4.83 -8.79
N VAL A 148 -13.92 -3.71 -8.43
CA VAL A 148 -12.56 -3.36 -8.83
C VAL A 148 -11.62 -3.59 -7.66
N ILE A 149 -10.55 -4.33 -7.90
CA ILE A 149 -9.48 -4.57 -6.91
C ILE A 149 -8.27 -3.72 -7.30
N VAL A 150 -7.65 -3.07 -6.33
CA VAL A 150 -6.49 -2.19 -6.57
C VAL A 150 -5.42 -2.49 -5.53
N GLY A 151 -4.16 -2.65 -5.96
CA GLY A 151 -3.00 -2.57 -5.08
C GLY A 151 -2.22 -1.29 -5.38
N ASP A 152 -2.03 -0.42 -4.39
CA ASP A 152 -1.19 0.79 -4.56
C ASP A 152 -0.71 1.36 -3.22
N THR A 153 0.41 2.10 -3.25
CA THR A 153 0.93 2.82 -2.08
C THR A 153 0.27 4.19 -2.00
N ILE A 154 -0.33 4.51 -0.85
CA ILE A 154 -1.20 5.70 -0.73
C ILE A 154 -0.52 6.75 0.15
N ALA A 155 0.37 7.57 -0.40
CA ALA A 155 0.88 8.75 0.31
C ALA A 155 -0.18 9.88 0.31
N THR A 156 -0.04 10.90 -0.54
CA THR A 156 -1.06 11.97 -0.71
C THR A 156 -2.36 11.49 -1.38
N GLY A 157 -2.41 10.25 -1.85
CA GLY A 157 -3.55 9.65 -2.55
C GLY A 157 -3.89 10.27 -3.92
N ALA A 158 -3.08 11.19 -4.45
CA ALA A 158 -3.35 11.88 -5.71
C ALA A 158 -3.45 10.91 -6.89
N THR A 159 -2.49 10.00 -7.02
CA THR A 159 -2.41 9.02 -8.13
C THR A 159 -3.61 8.08 -8.15
N LEU A 160 -3.90 7.44 -7.01
CA LEU A 160 -5.05 6.55 -6.89
C LEU A 160 -6.37 7.29 -7.11
N SER A 161 -6.54 8.48 -6.54
CA SER A 161 -7.77 9.27 -6.72
C SER A 161 -7.99 9.66 -8.19
N GLY A 162 -6.95 10.13 -8.87
CA GLY A 162 -7.01 10.44 -10.30
C GLY A 162 -7.35 9.22 -11.15
N SER A 163 -6.71 8.08 -10.85
CA SER A 163 -6.95 6.82 -11.56
C SER A 163 -8.38 6.30 -11.36
N LEU A 164 -8.94 6.43 -10.16
CA LEU A 164 -10.34 6.09 -9.89
C LEU A 164 -11.31 7.03 -10.62
N LEU A 165 -11.03 8.34 -10.65
CA LEU A 165 -11.86 9.27 -11.43
C LEU A 165 -11.84 8.95 -12.94
N ARG A 166 -10.69 8.55 -13.49
CA ARG A 166 -10.60 8.03 -14.87
C ARG A 166 -11.40 6.74 -15.07
N LEU A 167 -11.29 5.79 -14.15
CA LEU A 167 -12.12 4.58 -14.16
C LEU A 167 -13.62 4.90 -14.16
N LYS A 168 -14.07 5.86 -13.32
CA LYS A 168 -15.47 6.31 -13.30
C LYS A 168 -15.88 6.84 -14.68
N GLN A 169 -15.05 7.70 -15.28
CA GLN A 169 -15.32 8.27 -16.59
C GLN A 169 -15.43 7.18 -17.67
N ALA A 170 -14.47 6.23 -17.72
CA ALA A 170 -14.48 5.13 -18.66
C ALA A 170 -15.71 4.21 -18.49
N ALA A 171 -16.16 3.97 -17.26
CA ALA A 171 -17.39 3.22 -17.00
C ALA A 171 -18.62 3.96 -17.55
N LEU A 172 -18.73 5.27 -17.31
CA LEU A 172 -19.86 6.06 -17.79
C LEU A 172 -19.92 6.14 -19.31
N GLU A 173 -18.78 6.25 -20.00
CA GLU A 173 -18.68 6.23 -21.46
C GLU A 173 -19.19 4.92 -22.07
N LYS A 174 -19.03 3.79 -21.36
CA LYS A 174 -19.57 2.48 -21.75
C LYS A 174 -21.02 2.26 -21.33
N GLY A 175 -21.63 3.21 -20.60
CA GLY A 175 -22.93 3.03 -19.96
C GLY A 175 -22.91 2.02 -18.81
N TYR A 176 -21.73 1.76 -18.23
CA TYR A 176 -21.50 0.79 -17.17
C TYR A 176 -21.54 1.45 -15.79
N ARG A 177 -21.64 0.62 -14.76
CA ARG A 177 -21.56 0.99 -13.34
C ARG A 177 -20.39 0.30 -12.66
N VAL A 178 -19.72 1.01 -11.75
CA VAL A 178 -18.84 0.38 -10.75
C VAL A 178 -19.62 0.27 -9.44
N ASP A 179 -19.78 -0.94 -8.93
CA ASP A 179 -20.49 -1.17 -7.67
C ASP A 179 -19.54 -1.00 -6.48
N LYS A 180 -18.31 -1.49 -6.60
CA LYS A 180 -17.37 -1.56 -5.48
C LYS A 180 -15.94 -1.34 -5.94
N VAL A 181 -15.15 -0.73 -5.08
CA VAL A 181 -13.68 -0.69 -5.18
C VAL A 181 -13.11 -1.21 -3.86
N ALA A 182 -12.16 -2.14 -3.93
CA ALA A 182 -11.38 -2.62 -2.80
C ALA A 182 -9.89 -2.33 -3.04
N VAL A 183 -9.30 -1.57 -2.13
CA VAL A 183 -7.90 -1.13 -2.22
C VAL A 183 -7.08 -1.84 -1.16
N LEU A 184 -6.03 -2.52 -1.58
CA LEU A 184 -4.93 -2.97 -0.73
C LEU A 184 -3.82 -1.93 -0.77
N THR A 185 -3.36 -1.50 0.40
CA THR A 185 -2.16 -0.67 0.50
C THR A 185 -1.25 -1.23 1.60
N ILE A 186 0.01 -1.52 1.25
CA ILE A 186 0.98 -1.99 2.23
C ILE A 186 1.30 -0.84 3.19
N SER A 187 1.44 0.38 2.65
CA SER A 187 1.48 1.59 3.45
C SER A 187 0.65 2.69 2.81
N GLY A 188 -0.33 3.17 3.58
CA GLY A 188 -1.17 4.28 3.19
C GLY A 188 -1.35 5.29 4.32
N ALA A 189 -1.45 6.56 3.95
CA ALA A 189 -1.55 7.66 4.87
C ALA A 189 -3.00 8.11 5.10
N VAL A 190 -3.22 8.74 6.26
CA VAL A 190 -4.43 9.47 6.63
C VAL A 190 -4.82 10.47 5.54
N GLU A 191 -3.87 11.27 5.06
CA GLU A 191 -4.14 12.31 4.06
C GLU A 191 -4.67 11.71 2.76
N GLY A 192 -4.00 10.68 2.22
CA GLY A 192 -4.48 9.99 1.03
C GLY A 192 -5.84 9.35 1.23
N SER A 193 -6.11 8.79 2.41
CA SER A 193 -7.41 8.21 2.74
C SER A 193 -8.53 9.27 2.80
N ARG A 194 -8.27 10.47 3.31
CA ARG A 194 -9.21 11.61 3.22
C ARG A 194 -9.53 11.99 1.78
N ARG A 195 -8.54 11.91 0.89
CA ARG A 195 -8.76 12.17 -0.53
C ARG A 195 -9.67 11.11 -1.15
N LEU A 196 -9.46 9.84 -0.79
CA LEU A 196 -10.31 8.74 -1.22
C LEU A 196 -11.75 8.83 -0.68
N ARG A 197 -11.95 9.39 0.52
CA ARG A 197 -13.30 9.69 1.02
C ARG A 197 -14.06 10.66 0.11
N LYS A 198 -13.38 11.68 -0.44
CA LYS A 198 -13.99 12.59 -1.43
C LYS A 198 -14.33 11.86 -2.73
N VAL A 199 -13.49 10.92 -3.16
CA VAL A 199 -13.76 10.05 -4.32
C VAL A 199 -14.99 9.18 -4.07
N GLU A 200 -15.11 8.57 -2.89
CA GLU A 200 -16.30 7.80 -2.48
C GLU A 200 -17.57 8.65 -2.57
N GLU A 201 -17.56 9.86 -2.02
CA GLU A 201 -18.69 10.79 -2.07
C GLU A 201 -19.05 11.18 -3.52
N GLU A 202 -18.05 11.43 -4.36
CA GLU A 202 -18.23 11.77 -5.76
C GLU A 202 -18.82 10.59 -6.57
N PHE A 203 -18.39 9.36 -6.32
CA PHE A 203 -18.96 8.18 -6.96
C PHE A 203 -20.42 7.98 -6.55
N ARG A 204 -20.74 8.19 -5.27
CA ARG A 204 -22.09 8.00 -4.73
C ARG A 204 -23.13 9.00 -5.25
N LYS A 205 -22.72 10.15 -5.78
CA LYS A 205 -23.62 11.06 -6.51
C LYS A 205 -24.19 10.41 -7.78
N THR A 206 -23.41 9.54 -8.41
CA THR A 206 -23.78 8.85 -9.66
C THR A 206 -24.32 7.45 -9.38
N TRP A 207 -23.68 6.70 -8.48
CA TRP A 207 -24.04 5.34 -8.12
C TRP A 207 -24.33 5.26 -6.61
N LYS A 208 -25.59 5.45 -6.22
CA LYS A 208 -26.02 5.62 -4.81
C LYS A 208 -25.53 4.53 -3.85
N ASP A 209 -25.41 3.29 -4.33
CA ASP A 209 -24.98 2.12 -3.53
C ASP A 209 -23.51 1.77 -3.74
N PHE A 210 -22.71 2.67 -4.31
CA PHE A 210 -21.27 2.49 -4.42
C PHE A 210 -20.62 2.39 -3.04
N GLU A 211 -19.64 1.49 -2.94
CA GLU A 211 -18.85 1.27 -1.72
C GLU A 211 -17.36 1.24 -2.04
N LEU A 212 -16.59 2.00 -1.25
CA LEU A 212 -15.13 1.99 -1.29
C LEU A 212 -14.59 1.33 -0.01
N TYR A 213 -13.77 0.30 -0.20
CA TYR A 213 -13.08 -0.39 0.87
C TYR A 213 -11.57 -0.13 0.77
N VAL A 214 -10.93 0.26 1.87
CA VAL A 214 -9.50 0.56 1.91
C VAL A 214 -8.86 -0.22 3.05
N PHE A 215 -7.87 -1.05 2.72
CA PHE A 215 -7.16 -1.91 3.64
C PHE A 215 -5.71 -1.46 3.75
N ASN A 216 -5.42 -0.78 4.85
CA ASN A 216 -4.05 -0.41 5.20
C ASN A 216 -3.40 -1.56 5.96
N CYS A 217 -2.19 -1.94 5.58
CA CYS A 217 -1.52 -3.02 6.27
C CYS A 217 -0.79 -2.51 7.52
N CYS A 218 -1.03 -3.15 8.65
CA CYS A 218 -0.47 -2.88 9.99
C CYS A 218 -0.73 -1.48 10.60
N ALA A 219 -0.83 -0.40 9.80
CA ALA A 219 -1.11 0.95 10.28
C ALA A 219 -1.70 1.83 9.17
N LEU A 220 -2.49 2.84 9.56
CA LEU A 220 -2.85 3.98 8.74
C LEU A 220 -1.95 5.16 9.15
N PHE A 221 -1.00 5.52 8.30
CA PHE A 221 0.13 6.36 8.68
C PHE A 221 -0.18 7.86 8.66
N GLY A 222 0.53 8.63 9.46
CA GLY A 222 0.71 10.06 9.18
C GLY A 222 1.64 10.27 7.98
N LEU A 223 1.60 11.46 7.39
CA LEU A 223 2.41 11.82 6.23
C LEU A 223 3.34 12.98 6.58
N GLU A 224 4.63 12.82 6.34
CA GLU A 224 5.60 13.90 6.54
C GLU A 224 5.43 15.04 5.52
N PRO A 225 5.92 16.25 5.83
CA PRO A 225 5.80 17.41 4.93
C PRO A 225 6.41 17.23 3.53
N ASN A 226 7.31 16.26 3.34
CA ASN A 226 7.85 15.92 2.03
C ASN A 226 6.83 15.20 1.11
N GLY A 227 5.65 14.86 1.63
CA GLY A 227 4.53 14.29 0.87
C GLY A 227 4.68 12.81 0.53
N THR A 228 5.66 12.10 1.10
CA THR A 228 5.91 10.69 0.78
C THR A 228 6.25 9.82 2.00
N ASP A 229 6.98 10.34 2.99
CA ASP A 229 7.39 9.52 4.13
C ASP A 229 6.24 9.27 5.09
N MET A 230 6.09 7.99 5.46
CA MET A 230 5.00 7.48 6.31
C MET A 230 5.58 6.70 7.51
N PRO A 231 6.20 7.37 8.50
CA PRO A 231 6.83 6.69 9.62
C PRO A 231 5.81 6.23 10.67
N TYR A 232 6.13 5.12 11.35
CA TYR A 232 5.32 4.63 12.46
C TYR A 232 5.22 5.63 13.61
N GLY A 233 6.31 6.34 13.90
CA GLY A 233 6.36 7.33 14.97
C GLY A 233 5.69 8.67 14.63
N HIS A 234 5.06 8.84 13.47
CA HIS A 234 4.32 10.08 13.18
C HIS A 234 3.15 10.25 14.16
N PRO A 235 2.89 11.45 14.72
CA PRO A 235 1.79 11.68 15.67
C PRO A 235 0.40 11.27 15.16
N ASP A 236 0.15 11.45 13.86
CA ASP A 236 -1.11 11.09 13.20
C ASP A 236 -1.21 9.60 12.79
N THR A 237 -0.17 8.79 13.01
CA THR A 237 -0.23 7.36 12.70
C THR A 237 -1.21 6.66 13.62
N ILE A 238 -2.15 5.92 13.01
CA ILE A 238 -3.14 5.08 13.69
C ILE A 238 -2.70 3.63 13.51
N ALA A 239 -2.33 2.98 14.61
CA ALA A 239 -1.92 1.59 14.63
C ALA A 239 -2.35 0.90 15.93
N PRO A 240 -2.58 -0.42 15.91
CA PRO A 240 -2.67 -1.23 17.12
C PRO A 240 -1.39 -1.12 17.99
N GLU A 241 -1.53 -1.16 19.32
CA GLU A 241 -0.41 -0.96 20.26
C GLU A 241 0.66 -2.06 20.16
N ASP A 242 0.24 -3.30 19.92
CA ASP A 242 1.11 -4.47 19.73
C ASP A 242 1.97 -4.35 18.45
N VAL A 243 1.39 -3.81 17.37
CA VAL A 243 2.13 -3.46 16.15
C VAL A 243 3.21 -2.42 16.46
N VAL A 244 2.86 -1.35 17.18
CA VAL A 244 3.82 -0.28 17.55
C VAL A 244 4.94 -0.83 18.44
N SER A 245 4.62 -1.69 19.41
CA SER A 245 5.63 -2.37 20.25
C SER A 245 6.58 -3.19 19.39
N THR A 246 6.05 -4.03 18.52
CA THR A 246 6.85 -4.90 17.63
C THR A 246 7.77 -4.10 16.72
N VAL A 247 7.28 -3.00 16.14
CA VAL A 247 8.11 -2.12 15.30
C VAL A 247 9.20 -1.44 16.13
N ASN A 248 8.88 -0.93 17.32
CA ASN A 248 9.85 -0.30 18.21
C ASN A 248 10.90 -1.29 18.73
N GLU A 249 10.57 -2.56 18.91
CA GLU A 249 11.55 -3.60 19.26
C GLU A 249 12.52 -3.87 18.10
N ARG A 250 12.02 -3.88 16.86
CA ARG A 250 12.82 -4.17 15.66
C ARG A 250 13.66 -2.99 15.19
N LEU A 251 13.14 -1.76 15.32
CA LEU A 251 13.75 -0.55 14.78
C LEU A 251 14.24 0.45 15.84
N THR A 252 13.80 0.33 17.10
CA THR A 252 13.81 1.40 18.11
C THR A 252 12.79 2.52 17.81
N PRO A 253 12.23 3.19 18.84
CA PRO A 253 11.35 4.34 18.65
C PRO A 253 11.99 5.46 17.83
N GLN A 254 13.31 5.65 17.95
CA GLN A 254 14.02 6.71 17.24
C GLN A 254 14.02 6.46 15.73
N LEU A 255 14.31 5.24 15.26
CA LEU A 255 14.26 4.96 13.82
C LEU A 255 12.82 4.78 13.33
N ALA A 256 11.92 4.22 14.13
CA ALA A 256 10.51 4.11 13.78
C ALA A 256 9.84 5.47 13.51
N ARG A 257 10.34 6.55 14.13
CA ARG A 257 9.94 7.93 13.84
C ARG A 257 10.53 8.47 12.54
N ARG A 258 11.69 7.98 12.10
CA ARG A 258 12.49 8.61 11.03
C ARG A 258 12.44 7.88 9.71
N LEU A 259 12.24 6.57 9.74
CA LEU A 259 12.19 5.73 8.55
C LEU A 259 10.77 5.65 8.01
N CYS A 260 10.62 5.89 6.71
CA CYS A 260 9.37 5.59 6.00
C CYS A 260 9.08 4.09 6.09
N SER A 261 7.84 3.71 6.40
CA SER A 261 7.43 2.30 6.51
C SER A 261 7.64 1.50 5.22
N ILE A 262 7.53 2.13 4.04
CA ILE A 262 7.63 1.42 2.76
C ILE A 262 8.88 1.76 1.95
N PHE A 263 9.58 2.85 2.31
CA PHE A 263 10.63 3.47 1.49
C PHE A 263 10.11 3.76 0.07
N ASP A 264 10.98 3.91 -0.92
CA ASP A 264 10.52 4.01 -2.31
C ASP A 264 10.12 2.60 -2.80
N TRP A 265 8.81 2.33 -2.78
CA TRP A 265 8.24 1.08 -3.28
C TRP A 265 8.62 0.81 -4.74
N GLY A 266 8.71 1.86 -5.56
CA GLY A 266 9.06 1.77 -6.96
C GLY A 266 10.51 1.34 -7.16
N ASP A 267 11.45 1.92 -6.42
CA ASP A 267 12.87 1.57 -6.54
C ASP A 267 13.17 0.23 -5.89
N ARG A 268 12.56 -0.12 -4.75
CA ARG A 268 12.68 -1.47 -4.14
C ARG A 268 12.31 -2.61 -5.08
N THR A 269 11.51 -2.33 -6.10
CA THR A 269 10.98 -3.32 -7.03
C THR A 269 11.63 -3.19 -8.42
N LYS A 270 11.65 -1.99 -9.01
CA LYS A 270 12.18 -1.72 -10.35
C LYS A 270 13.68 -1.50 -10.40
N ASN A 271 14.25 -0.85 -9.38
CA ASN A 271 15.68 -0.54 -9.32
C ASN A 271 16.27 -0.86 -7.94
N PRO A 272 16.29 -2.15 -7.54
CA PRO A 272 16.78 -2.54 -6.22
C PRO A 272 18.20 -2.08 -5.93
N GLU A 273 19.07 -2.00 -6.95
CA GLU A 273 20.45 -1.53 -6.78
C GLU A 273 20.49 -0.09 -6.28
N LYS A 274 19.73 0.82 -6.92
CA LYS A 274 19.64 2.22 -6.50
C LYS A 274 19.14 2.31 -5.06
N HIS A 275 18.02 1.64 -4.75
CA HIS A 275 17.46 1.61 -3.39
C HIS A 275 18.47 1.15 -2.35
N LEU A 276 19.21 0.07 -2.61
CA LEU A 276 20.18 -0.47 -1.67
C LEU A 276 21.37 0.46 -1.43
N ARG A 277 21.86 1.15 -2.48
CA ARG A 277 22.90 2.19 -2.34
C ARG A 277 22.43 3.34 -1.48
N GLU A 278 21.25 3.88 -1.78
CA GLU A 278 20.63 4.96 -1.00
C GLU A 278 20.35 4.54 0.45
N LEU A 279 19.99 3.27 0.69
CA LEU A 279 19.79 2.73 2.03
C LEU A 279 21.09 2.64 2.83
N VAL A 280 22.21 2.27 2.19
CA VAL A 280 23.54 2.29 2.84
C VAL A 280 23.94 3.72 3.21
N GLU A 281 23.79 4.67 2.30
CA GLU A 281 24.08 6.09 2.54
C GLU A 281 23.20 6.67 3.65
N LEU A 282 21.90 6.33 3.64
CA LEU A 282 20.96 6.69 4.69
C LEU A 282 21.40 6.14 6.05
N ALA A 283 21.76 4.85 6.12
CA ALA A 283 22.18 4.24 7.38
C ALA A 283 23.45 4.88 7.94
N GLU A 284 24.43 5.21 7.09
CA GLU A 284 25.65 5.93 7.49
C GLU A 284 25.34 7.33 8.03
N ARG A 285 24.49 8.08 7.32
CA ARG A 285 24.05 9.42 7.76
C ARG A 285 23.35 9.35 9.11
N LEU A 286 22.37 8.46 9.25
CA LEU A 286 21.60 8.31 10.50
C LEU A 286 22.49 7.87 11.67
N ARG A 287 23.56 7.12 11.41
CA ARG A 287 24.51 6.67 12.44
C ARG A 287 25.26 7.84 13.08
N HIS A 288 25.54 8.90 12.33
CA HIS A 288 26.13 10.14 12.88
C HIS A 288 25.17 10.95 13.73
N GLU A 289 23.87 10.70 13.61
CA GLU A 289 22.80 11.44 14.28
C GLU A 289 22.17 10.65 15.44
N CYS A 290 22.40 9.34 15.51
CA CYS A 290 21.96 8.49 16.60
C CYS A 290 22.96 8.52 17.77
N SER A 291 22.42 8.61 18.98
CA SER A 291 23.19 8.65 20.22
C SER A 291 23.01 7.43 21.11
N ASP A 292 22.05 6.54 20.80
CA ASP A 292 21.80 5.32 21.59
C ASP A 292 22.34 4.05 20.91
N ASP A 293 22.88 3.13 21.72
CA ASP A 293 23.48 1.88 21.26
C ASP A 293 22.50 0.96 20.52
N GLY A 294 21.19 1.04 20.84
CA GLY A 294 20.15 0.27 20.18
C GLY A 294 19.96 0.72 18.73
N CYS A 295 19.79 2.03 18.51
CA CYS A 295 19.73 2.61 17.17
C CYS A 295 20.98 2.26 16.36
N LEU A 296 22.16 2.43 16.94
CA LEU A 296 23.42 2.15 16.24
C LEU A 296 23.51 0.68 15.78
N LYS A 297 23.11 -0.27 16.63
CA LYS A 297 23.07 -1.70 16.27
C LYS A 297 22.10 -1.98 15.12
N VAL A 298 20.91 -1.39 15.16
CA VAL A 298 19.91 -1.57 14.08
C VAL A 298 20.43 -0.98 12.77
N LEU A 299 21.05 0.20 12.80
CA LEU A 299 21.65 0.82 11.61
C LEU A 299 22.81 -0.01 11.03
N ASP A 300 23.66 -0.56 11.89
CA ASP A 300 24.74 -1.46 11.46
C ASP A 300 24.18 -2.72 10.79
N ILE A 301 23.07 -3.29 11.30
CA ILE A 301 22.36 -4.41 10.66
C ILE A 301 21.78 -4.00 9.30
N ILE A 302 21.08 -2.86 9.22
CA ILE A 302 20.50 -2.35 7.97
C ILE A 302 21.60 -2.21 6.92
N LYS A 303 22.71 -1.54 7.26
CA LYS A 303 23.84 -1.34 6.36
C LYS A 303 24.46 -2.64 5.91
N ALA A 304 24.72 -3.57 6.84
CA ALA A 304 25.32 -4.87 6.54
C ALA A 304 24.44 -5.68 5.58
N LYS A 305 23.14 -5.75 5.84
CA LYS A 305 22.18 -6.49 5.01
C LYS A 305 21.97 -5.86 3.65
N ALA A 306 21.89 -4.53 3.58
CA ALA A 306 21.81 -3.82 2.31
C ALA A 306 23.07 -4.06 1.46
N SER A 307 24.25 -4.04 2.07
CA SER A 307 25.53 -4.30 1.39
C SER A 307 25.65 -5.75 0.89
N GLU A 308 25.18 -6.72 1.69
CA GLU A 308 25.13 -8.14 1.32
C GLU A 308 24.24 -8.35 0.09
N GLU A 309 23.03 -7.81 0.10
CA GLU A 309 22.07 -7.90 -1.01
C GLU A 309 22.58 -7.17 -2.26
N LEU A 310 23.22 -6.00 -2.09
CA LEU A 310 23.85 -5.27 -3.19
C LEU A 310 24.96 -6.10 -3.84
N LYS A 311 25.83 -6.73 -3.03
CA LYS A 311 26.88 -7.63 -3.53
C LYS A 311 26.30 -8.82 -4.27
N ALA A 312 25.23 -9.42 -3.76
CA ALA A 312 24.56 -10.55 -4.41
C ALA A 312 24.04 -10.20 -5.81
N ARG A 313 23.54 -8.96 -5.99
CA ARG A 313 23.05 -8.45 -7.28
C ARG A 313 24.15 -8.13 -8.29
N MET A 314 25.39 -7.94 -7.82
CA MET A 314 26.57 -7.78 -8.69
C MET A 314 27.16 -9.12 -9.16
N ASN A 315 26.67 -10.26 -8.65
CA ASN A 315 27.14 -11.57 -9.09
C ASN A 315 26.69 -11.84 -10.54
N PRO A 316 27.50 -12.57 -11.34
CA PRO A 316 27.08 -13.02 -12.65
C PRO A 316 25.79 -13.84 -12.59
N VAL A 317 24.93 -13.67 -13.58
CA VAL A 317 23.71 -14.46 -13.72
C VAL A 317 24.09 -15.93 -13.92
N ALA A 318 23.55 -16.81 -13.07
CA ALA A 318 23.74 -18.25 -13.16
C ALA A 318 22.38 -18.95 -13.14
N LEU A 319 22.23 -19.99 -13.95
CA LEU A 319 21.05 -20.86 -13.90
C LEU A 319 21.02 -21.58 -12.55
N ARG A 320 19.91 -21.45 -11.81
CA ARG A 320 19.64 -22.36 -10.70
C ARG A 320 19.13 -23.67 -11.29
N HIS A 321 19.94 -24.72 -11.23
CA HIS A 321 19.44 -26.07 -11.43
C HIS A 321 18.49 -26.38 -10.28
N ARG A 322 17.19 -26.52 -10.57
CA ARG A 322 16.24 -27.06 -9.59
C ARG A 322 16.60 -28.54 -9.44
N HIS A 323 16.91 -28.97 -8.22
CA HIS A 323 16.89 -30.39 -7.92
C HIS A 323 15.41 -30.81 -7.98
N GLU A 324 15.11 -31.75 -8.88
CA GLU A 324 13.81 -32.41 -9.02
C GLU A 324 13.43 -33.17 -7.73
#